data_AF-A0A9D3V5L3-F1
#
_entry.id   AF-A0A9D3V5L3-F1
#
_cell.length_a   1.000
_cell.length_b   1.000
_cell.length_c   1.000
_cell.angle_alpha   90.00
_cell.angle_beta   90.00
_cell.angle_gamma   90.00
#
_symmetry.space_group_name_H-M   'P 1'
#
loop_
_entity.id
_entity.type
_entity.pdbx_description
1 polymer ?
#
loop_
_entity_poly.entity_id
_entity_poly.type
_entity_poly.pdbx_seq_one_letter_code
_entity_poly.pdbx_strand_id
1 'polypeptide(L)'
;MAFKNWDKFPSKLTVPLSLKSFLRYGENPHQKAAFYLDKRLSEVNAGGIATAIQHHGKEMSYNNYLDADAAWNRVSEFRNLTCVIVKHTNPCSVASGDDILAAYRLAVKANPVSAFGGIVAFNIEVDDALAKEIREFRSPTDEKGLEILRGKSKTLRILEAKKNEKGKLSLRQVGGGWLAQDSDDLTPEDIQFNVDNRMLGMGSGQPNRLESLRIALRKGGDEVKGAALASDAFFPVAWKDAVEEACESGIGVIAGPGGSISDGDVVDCCNKYGVSLFFHKSETL
;
A
#
# COMPACT_ATOMS: atom_id res chain seq x y z
N MET A 1 12.80 18.95 27.31
CA MET A 1 12.57 17.67 26.62
C MET A 1 12.13 16.65 27.65
N ALA A 2 10.82 16.39 27.73
CA ALA A 2 10.30 15.31 28.57
C ALA A 2 10.53 13.99 27.83
N PHE A 3 11.18 13.03 28.48
CA PHE A 3 11.32 11.68 27.97
C PHE A 3 9.90 11.10 27.78
N LYS A 4 9.50 10.89 26.52
CA LYS A 4 8.27 10.17 26.14
C LYS A 4 8.32 8.76 26.76
N ASN A 5 7.19 8.16 27.12
CA ASN A 5 7.09 6.82 27.74
C ASN A 5 7.78 5.72 26.91
N TRP A 6 9.07 5.47 27.18
CA TRP A 6 9.84 4.35 26.59
C TRP A 6 9.53 3.00 27.27
N ASP A 7 8.66 2.98 28.28
CA ASP A 7 8.26 1.77 29.03
C ASP A 7 7.67 0.66 28.14
N LYS A 8 7.23 0.99 26.92
CA LYS A 8 6.76 0.01 25.92
C LYS A 8 7.88 -0.85 25.33
N PHE A 9 9.14 -0.41 25.37
CA PHE A 9 10.28 -1.12 24.83
C PHE A 9 11.11 -1.75 25.96
N PRO A 10 10.93 -3.06 26.25
CA PRO A 10 11.64 -3.70 27.35
C PRO A 10 13.14 -3.81 27.05
N SER A 11 13.96 -3.86 28.11
CA SER A 11 15.40 -4.09 28.02
C SER A 11 15.77 -5.45 27.40
N LYS A 12 14.82 -6.39 27.36
CA LYS A 12 14.91 -7.67 26.67
C LYS A 12 13.59 -7.94 25.94
N LEU A 13 13.66 -8.15 24.63
CA LEU A 13 12.52 -8.52 23.80
C LEU A 13 12.72 -9.94 23.27
N THR A 14 11.67 -10.76 23.30
CA THR A 14 11.66 -12.11 22.71
C THR A 14 10.52 -12.23 21.71
N VAL A 15 10.82 -12.81 20.54
CA VAL A 15 9.84 -13.10 19.49
C VAL A 15 9.67 -14.62 19.40
N PRO A 16 8.72 -15.22 20.14
CA PRO A 16 8.42 -16.64 20.04
C PRO A 16 7.81 -16.96 18.66
N LEU A 17 8.54 -17.72 17.85
CA LEU A 17 8.14 -18.15 16.53
C LEU A 17 7.89 -19.66 16.50
N SER A 18 6.83 -20.09 15.80
CA SER A 18 6.60 -21.51 15.50
C SER A 18 6.59 -21.75 14.00
N LEU A 19 7.33 -22.76 13.52
CA LEU A 19 7.35 -23.10 12.10
C LEU A 19 5.93 -23.48 11.62
N LYS A 20 5.43 -22.79 10.58
CA LYS A 20 4.16 -23.14 9.92
C LYS A 20 4.40 -24.05 8.73
N SER A 21 5.35 -23.69 7.87
CA SER A 21 5.69 -24.49 6.69
C SER A 21 7.08 -24.13 6.15
N PHE A 22 7.70 -25.06 5.43
CA PHE A 22 8.80 -24.73 4.53
C PHE A 22 8.25 -24.04 3.28
N LEU A 23 9.06 -23.19 2.65
CA LEU A 23 8.74 -22.54 1.39
C LEU A 23 9.64 -23.09 0.28
N ARG A 24 9.17 -23.02 -0.96
CA ARG A 24 9.91 -23.53 -2.12
C ARG A 24 11.30 -22.90 -2.26
N TYR A 25 11.38 -21.59 -2.02
CA TYR A 25 12.58 -20.77 -1.96
C TYR A 25 12.23 -19.43 -1.29
N GLY A 26 13.25 -18.63 -0.97
CA GLY A 26 13.12 -17.27 -0.41
C GLY A 26 12.71 -16.24 -1.46
N GLU A 27 13.27 -15.04 -1.39
CA GLU A 27 13.01 -14.02 -2.43
C GLU A 27 13.49 -14.48 -3.80
N ASN A 28 14.61 -15.21 -3.83
CA ASN A 28 15.23 -15.75 -5.03
C ASN A 28 15.35 -17.29 -4.98
N PRO A 29 15.34 -17.99 -6.14
CA PRO A 29 15.35 -19.46 -6.20
C PRO A 29 16.49 -20.17 -5.47
N HIS A 30 17.65 -19.53 -5.34
CA HIS A 30 18.83 -20.10 -4.67
C HIS A 30 18.75 -20.01 -3.13
N GLN A 31 17.81 -19.23 -2.59
CA GLN A 31 17.64 -19.03 -1.14
C GLN A 31 16.63 -20.04 -0.60
N LYS A 32 16.96 -20.73 0.50
CA LYS A 32 15.98 -21.54 1.24
C LYS A 32 15.14 -20.64 2.15
N ALA A 33 13.88 -20.98 2.35
CA ALA A 33 13.00 -20.21 3.24
C ALA A 33 11.97 -21.07 3.96
N ALA A 34 11.45 -20.52 5.04
CA ALA A 34 10.39 -21.10 5.85
C ALA A 34 9.49 -19.97 6.36
N PHE A 35 8.23 -20.29 6.59
CA PHE A 35 7.25 -19.35 7.14
C PHE A 35 6.94 -19.72 8.59
N TYR A 36 7.02 -18.73 9.48
CA TYR A 36 6.80 -18.87 10.90
C TYR A 36 5.58 -18.06 11.34
N LEU A 37 4.85 -18.57 12.32
CA LEU A 37 3.81 -17.83 13.03
C LEU A 37 4.40 -17.18 14.27
N ASP A 38 4.03 -15.92 14.49
CA ASP A 38 4.29 -15.23 15.73
C ASP A 38 3.34 -15.71 16.84
N LYS A 39 3.90 -16.04 18.00
CA LYS A 39 3.19 -16.56 19.17
C LYS A 39 3.19 -15.59 20.34
N ARG A 40 3.61 -14.34 20.15
CA ARG A 40 3.41 -13.28 21.15
C ARG A 40 1.92 -13.14 21.41
N LEU A 41 1.55 -12.99 22.68
CA LEU A 41 0.13 -12.85 23.07
C LEU A 41 -0.55 -11.68 22.34
N SER A 42 0.20 -10.61 22.03
CA SER A 42 -0.29 -9.45 21.27
C SER A 42 -0.67 -9.76 19.82
N GLU A 43 -0.15 -10.85 19.25
CA GLU A 43 -0.39 -11.26 17.85
C GLU A 43 -1.43 -12.38 17.72
N VAL A 44 -1.77 -13.04 18.83
CA VAL A 44 -2.81 -14.09 18.82
C VAL A 44 -4.15 -13.44 18.50
N ASN A 45 -4.81 -13.91 17.43
CA ASN A 45 -6.09 -13.40 16.90
C ASN A 45 -6.07 -11.93 16.42
N ALA A 46 -4.89 -11.31 16.31
CA ALA A 46 -4.72 -9.94 15.86
C ALA A 46 -5.02 -9.73 14.37
N GLY A 47 -5.07 -10.81 13.57
CA GLY A 47 -5.39 -10.78 12.15
C GLY A 47 -4.17 -10.97 11.25
N GLY A 48 -4.27 -10.46 10.03
CA GLY A 48 -3.14 -10.37 9.09
C GLY A 48 -2.91 -11.60 8.23
N ILE A 49 -2.03 -11.46 7.25
CA ILE A 49 -1.77 -12.49 6.24
C ILE A 49 -1.19 -13.77 6.83
N ALA A 50 -0.47 -13.67 7.95
CA ALA A 50 0.08 -14.83 8.63
C ALA A 50 -0.98 -15.84 9.07
N THR A 51 -2.17 -15.34 9.43
CA THR A 51 -3.31 -16.13 9.90
C THR A 51 -4.40 -16.28 8.83
N ALA A 52 -4.17 -15.81 7.60
CA ALA A 52 -5.12 -15.92 6.50
C ALA A 52 -5.47 -17.37 6.16
N ILE A 53 -6.72 -17.56 5.75
CA ILE A 53 -7.26 -18.83 5.24
C ILE A 53 -7.05 -18.84 3.73
N GLN A 54 -6.39 -19.88 3.23
CA GLN A 54 -6.21 -20.09 1.80
C GLN A 54 -7.30 -21.02 1.26
N HIS A 55 -8.23 -20.48 0.49
CA HIS A 55 -9.40 -21.19 -0.07
C HIS A 55 -9.11 -21.95 -1.37
N HIS A 56 -8.00 -21.62 -2.05
CA HIS A 56 -7.62 -22.23 -3.33
C HIS A 56 -6.13 -22.01 -3.66
N GLY A 57 -5.63 -22.79 -4.62
CA GLY A 57 -4.33 -22.56 -5.27
C GLY A 57 -3.16 -23.33 -4.66
N LYS A 58 -1.99 -23.14 -5.25
CA LYS A 58 -0.73 -23.72 -4.75
C LYS A 58 -0.31 -23.07 -3.44
N GLU A 59 0.59 -23.71 -2.71
CA GLU A 59 1.26 -23.13 -1.54
C GLU A 59 1.81 -21.72 -1.83
N MET A 60 1.67 -20.81 -0.87
CA MET A 60 2.24 -19.46 -0.93
C MET A 60 3.77 -19.50 -1.09
N SER A 61 4.32 -18.69 -2.00
CA SER A 61 5.76 -18.43 -2.05
C SER A 61 6.15 -17.31 -1.07
N TYR A 62 7.46 -17.13 -0.82
CA TYR A 62 7.97 -16.04 0.02
C TYR A 62 7.47 -14.66 -0.46
N ASN A 63 7.61 -14.38 -1.76
CA ASN A 63 7.14 -13.13 -2.35
C ASN A 63 5.61 -13.00 -2.35
N ASN A 64 4.86 -14.11 -2.38
CA ASN A 64 3.40 -14.03 -2.22
C ASN A 64 3.01 -13.57 -0.82
N TYR A 65 3.72 -14.01 0.23
CA TYR A 65 3.46 -13.52 1.58
C TYR A 65 3.75 -12.02 1.69
N LEU A 66 4.90 -11.55 1.16
CA LEU A 66 5.25 -10.13 1.17
C LEU A 66 4.24 -9.26 0.41
N ASP A 67 3.89 -9.65 -0.81
CA ASP A 67 2.96 -8.88 -1.64
C ASP A 67 1.53 -8.93 -1.07
N ALA A 68 1.11 -10.06 -0.49
CA ALA A 68 -0.22 -10.19 0.10
C ALA A 68 -0.33 -9.33 1.36
N ASP A 69 0.71 -9.32 2.21
CA ASP A 69 0.73 -8.52 3.42
C ASP A 69 0.70 -7.03 3.08
N ALA A 70 1.52 -6.62 2.10
CA ALA A 70 1.49 -5.27 1.59
C ALA A 70 0.11 -4.90 1.00
N ALA A 71 -0.52 -5.76 0.20
CA ALA A 71 -1.85 -5.48 -0.37
C ALA A 71 -2.93 -5.37 0.71
N TRP A 72 -2.93 -6.29 1.67
CA TRP A 72 -3.92 -6.37 2.73
C TRP A 72 -3.84 -5.19 3.70
N ASN A 73 -2.62 -4.81 4.11
CA ASN A 73 -2.42 -3.66 4.99
C ASN A 73 -2.91 -2.37 4.33
N ARG A 74 -2.56 -2.13 3.06
CA ARG A 74 -3.01 -0.93 2.34
C ARG A 74 -4.52 -0.86 2.16
N VAL A 75 -5.16 -1.93 1.68
CA VAL A 75 -6.62 -1.88 1.46
C VAL A 75 -7.39 -1.71 2.77
N SER A 76 -6.82 -2.20 3.88
CA SER A 76 -7.40 -2.10 5.23
C SER A 76 -7.36 -0.68 5.81
N GLU A 77 -6.57 0.24 5.25
CA GLU A 77 -6.52 1.66 5.66
C GLU A 77 -7.76 2.44 5.20
N PHE A 78 -8.42 1.98 4.14
CA PHE A 78 -9.56 2.67 3.54
C PHE A 78 -10.88 2.29 4.21
N ARG A 79 -11.74 3.30 4.44
CA ARG A 79 -13.12 3.13 4.92
C ARG A 79 -14.12 2.89 3.80
N ASN A 80 -13.91 3.52 2.63
CA ASN A 80 -14.76 3.36 1.45
C ASN A 80 -14.51 2.00 0.78
N LEU A 81 -15.37 1.56 -0.14
CA LEU A 81 -15.10 0.32 -0.88
C LEU A 81 -13.89 0.54 -1.78
N THR A 82 -12.84 -0.26 -1.58
CA THR A 82 -11.52 -0.01 -2.18
C THR A 82 -10.92 -1.27 -2.78
N CYS A 83 -10.32 -1.10 -3.96
CA CYS A 83 -9.44 -2.07 -4.60
C CYS A 83 -7.99 -1.56 -4.58
N VAL A 84 -7.07 -2.38 -4.08
CA VAL A 84 -5.63 -2.13 -4.15
C VAL A 84 -4.95 -3.24 -4.95
N ILE A 85 -4.10 -2.87 -5.89
CA ILE A 85 -3.29 -3.80 -6.68
C ILE A 85 -1.82 -3.61 -6.31
N VAL A 86 -1.16 -4.68 -5.86
CA VAL A 86 0.25 -4.67 -5.45
C VAL A 86 1.08 -5.58 -6.33
N LYS A 87 2.33 -5.16 -6.59
CA LYS A 87 3.36 -6.00 -7.18
C LYS A 87 4.71 -5.62 -6.60
N HIS A 88 5.51 -6.60 -6.15
CA HIS A 88 6.82 -6.36 -5.54
C HIS A 88 6.73 -5.33 -4.40
N THR A 89 5.80 -5.55 -3.48
CA THR A 89 5.48 -4.73 -2.30
C THR A 89 5.06 -3.28 -2.59
N ASN A 90 4.91 -2.89 -3.86
CA ASN A 90 4.54 -1.54 -4.27
C ASN A 90 3.07 -1.49 -4.74
N PRO A 91 2.26 -0.52 -4.27
CA PRO A 91 0.89 -0.36 -4.75
C PRO A 91 0.94 0.20 -6.18
N CYS A 92 0.61 -0.64 -7.15
CA CYS A 92 0.65 -0.27 -8.56
C CYS A 92 -0.56 0.55 -8.98
N SER A 93 -1.70 0.33 -8.32
CA SER A 93 -2.92 1.11 -8.47
C SER A 93 -3.82 0.94 -7.25
N VAL A 94 -4.59 1.98 -6.98
CA VAL A 94 -5.58 2.06 -5.91
C VAL A 94 -6.79 2.78 -6.46
N ALA A 95 -7.99 2.29 -6.15
CA ALA A 95 -9.22 3.00 -6.45
C ALA A 95 -10.29 2.71 -5.39
N SER A 96 -11.03 3.74 -5.00
CA SER A 96 -12.14 3.64 -4.06
C SER A 96 -13.41 4.27 -4.62
N GLY A 97 -14.57 3.88 -4.10
CA GLY A 97 -15.85 4.47 -4.46
C GLY A 97 -17.02 3.79 -3.75
N ASP A 98 -18.23 4.05 -4.24
CA ASP A 98 -19.46 3.45 -3.71
C ASP A 98 -19.82 2.12 -4.39
N ASP A 99 -19.14 1.78 -5.49
CA ASP A 99 -19.26 0.52 -6.21
C ASP A 99 -17.88 -0.14 -6.36
N ILE A 100 -17.73 -1.34 -5.80
CA ILE A 100 -16.48 -2.09 -5.82
C ILE A 100 -16.11 -2.56 -7.23
N LEU A 101 -17.08 -2.79 -8.12
CA LEU A 101 -16.82 -3.15 -9.53
C LEU A 101 -16.22 -1.97 -10.28
N ALA A 102 -16.81 -0.78 -10.13
CA ALA A 102 -16.25 0.45 -10.67
C ALA A 102 -14.84 0.73 -10.12
N ALA A 103 -14.64 0.58 -8.82
CA ALA A 103 -13.33 0.74 -8.19
C ALA A 103 -12.31 -0.26 -8.78
N TYR A 104 -12.66 -1.54 -8.90
CA TYR A 104 -11.78 -2.55 -9.51
C TYR A 104 -11.40 -2.17 -10.96
N ARG A 105 -12.38 -1.79 -11.79
CA ARG A 105 -12.15 -1.38 -13.19
C ARG A 105 -11.22 -0.17 -13.29
N LEU A 106 -11.39 0.81 -12.41
CA LEU A 106 -10.52 1.99 -12.35
C LEU A 106 -9.10 1.63 -11.93
N ALA A 107 -8.94 0.77 -10.92
CA ALA A 107 -7.63 0.30 -10.48
C ALA A 107 -6.91 -0.49 -11.59
N VAL A 108 -7.63 -1.34 -12.33
CA VAL A 108 -7.08 -2.06 -13.48
C VAL A 108 -6.70 -1.10 -14.61
N LYS A 109 -7.57 -0.14 -14.96
CA LYS A 109 -7.31 0.84 -16.01
C LYS A 109 -6.05 1.66 -15.73
N ALA A 110 -5.80 2.02 -14.47
CA ALA A 110 -4.61 2.78 -14.09
C ALA A 110 -3.30 2.03 -14.37
N ASN A 111 -3.28 0.70 -14.25
CA ASN A 111 -2.08 -0.09 -14.52
C ASN A 111 -2.38 -1.56 -14.90
N PRO A 112 -2.83 -1.83 -16.14
CA PRO A 112 -3.30 -3.16 -16.52
C PRO A 112 -2.17 -4.20 -16.56
N VAL A 113 -0.95 -3.78 -16.93
CA VAL A 113 0.22 -4.66 -16.99
C VAL A 113 0.63 -5.16 -15.61
N SER A 114 0.63 -4.27 -14.60
CA SER A 114 0.88 -4.69 -13.22
C SER A 114 -0.28 -5.49 -12.65
N ALA A 115 -1.54 -5.15 -12.99
CA ALA A 115 -2.73 -5.86 -12.52
C ALA A 115 -2.78 -7.33 -12.96
N PHE A 116 -2.28 -7.66 -14.15
CA PHE A 116 -2.31 -9.03 -14.66
C PHE A 116 -1.52 -10.02 -13.77
N GLY A 117 -0.34 -9.60 -13.30
CA GLY A 117 0.55 -10.43 -12.46
C GLY A 117 0.55 -10.07 -10.97
N GLY A 118 -0.18 -9.03 -10.58
CA GLY A 118 -0.22 -8.50 -9.22
C GLY A 118 -1.21 -9.23 -8.32
N ILE A 119 -1.10 -8.92 -7.04
CA ILE A 119 -2.08 -9.28 -6.02
C ILE A 119 -3.14 -8.20 -5.98
N VAL A 120 -4.40 -8.61 -6.05
CA VAL A 120 -5.56 -7.72 -5.99
C VAL A 120 -6.22 -7.95 -4.64
N ALA A 121 -6.40 -6.89 -3.86
CA ALA A 121 -7.00 -6.92 -2.54
C ALA A 121 -8.20 -5.98 -2.46
N PHE A 122 -9.19 -6.40 -1.69
CA PHE A 122 -10.44 -5.68 -1.45
C PHE A 122 -10.69 -5.62 0.06
N ASN A 123 -11.29 -4.54 0.56
CA ASN A 123 -11.74 -4.42 1.94
C ASN A 123 -13.19 -4.87 2.15
N ILE A 124 -13.76 -5.58 1.16
CA ILE A 124 -15.07 -6.21 1.20
C ILE A 124 -14.94 -7.65 0.71
N GLU A 125 -15.89 -8.50 1.09
CA GLU A 125 -16.02 -9.85 0.57
C GLU A 125 -16.18 -9.84 -0.96
N VAL A 126 -15.53 -10.79 -1.64
CA VAL A 126 -15.61 -10.94 -3.08
C VAL A 126 -16.81 -11.80 -3.44
N ASP A 127 -17.88 -11.15 -3.90
CA ASP A 127 -19.09 -11.82 -4.39
C ASP A 127 -18.92 -12.37 -5.82
N ASP A 128 -19.96 -13.03 -6.32
CA ASP A 128 -20.01 -13.61 -7.67
C ASP A 128 -19.76 -12.59 -8.78
N ALA A 129 -20.28 -11.36 -8.63
CA ALA A 129 -20.16 -10.33 -9.65
C ALA A 129 -18.72 -9.82 -9.76
N LEU A 130 -18.09 -9.53 -8.61
CA LEU A 130 -16.70 -9.12 -8.54
C LEU A 130 -15.75 -10.25 -8.94
N ALA A 131 -16.04 -11.49 -8.53
CA ALA A 131 -15.30 -12.67 -8.95
C ALA A 131 -15.30 -12.82 -10.48
N LYS A 132 -16.46 -12.62 -11.12
CA LYS A 132 -16.61 -12.65 -12.59
C LYS A 132 -15.80 -11.57 -13.27
N GLU A 133 -15.88 -10.33 -12.79
CA GLU A 133 -15.13 -9.22 -13.35
C GLU A 133 -13.60 -9.45 -13.26
N ILE A 134 -13.11 -9.90 -12.11
CA ILE A 134 -11.69 -10.24 -11.91
C ILE A 134 -11.26 -11.32 -12.90
N ARG A 135 -12.15 -12.30 -13.11
CA ARG A 135 -11.85 -13.42 -13.98
C ARG A 135 -11.88 -13.03 -15.44
N GLU A 136 -12.85 -12.23 -15.89
CA GLU A 136 -12.91 -11.73 -17.27
C GLU A 136 -11.64 -10.97 -17.66
N PHE A 137 -11.11 -10.13 -16.75
CA PHE A 137 -9.84 -9.43 -17.00
C PHE A 137 -8.63 -10.38 -17.14
N ARG A 138 -8.61 -11.49 -16.40
CA ARG A 138 -7.48 -12.45 -16.42
C ARG A 138 -7.62 -13.53 -17.50
N SER A 139 -8.82 -14.09 -17.64
CA SER A 139 -9.20 -15.20 -18.52
C SER A 139 -10.71 -15.51 -18.37
N PRO A 140 -11.57 -15.23 -19.37
CA PRO A 140 -13.02 -15.47 -19.31
C PRO A 140 -13.41 -16.92 -18.94
N THR A 141 -14.53 -17.09 -18.22
CA THR A 141 -15.12 -18.40 -17.81
C THR A 141 -16.64 -18.32 -17.63
N ASP A 142 -17.33 -19.46 -17.67
CA ASP A 142 -18.80 -19.59 -17.51
C ASP A 142 -19.22 -20.09 -16.10
N GLU A 143 -18.31 -20.13 -15.13
CA GLU A 143 -18.53 -20.66 -13.77
C GLU A 143 -19.28 -19.67 -12.83
N LYS A 144 -19.59 -20.08 -11.58
CA LYS A 144 -20.31 -19.26 -10.56
C LYS A 144 -19.62 -19.24 -9.17
N GLY A 145 -19.76 -18.17 -8.40
CA GLY A 145 -19.15 -18.00 -7.07
C GLY A 145 -17.63 -18.12 -6.99
N LEU A 146 -17.10 -18.63 -5.88
CA LEU A 146 -15.67 -18.93 -5.73
C LEU A 146 -15.15 -19.85 -6.85
N GLU A 147 -16.02 -20.67 -7.45
CA GLU A 147 -15.65 -21.51 -8.59
C GLU A 147 -15.26 -20.68 -9.83
N ILE A 148 -15.79 -19.44 -9.99
CA ILE A 148 -15.35 -18.50 -11.05
C ILE A 148 -13.85 -18.24 -10.96
N LEU A 149 -13.37 -17.96 -9.75
CA LEU A 149 -11.96 -17.65 -9.52
C LEU A 149 -11.13 -18.93 -9.62
N ARG A 150 -11.62 -20.04 -9.06
CA ARG A 150 -10.94 -21.34 -9.08
C ARG A 150 -10.72 -21.82 -10.52
N GLY A 151 -11.79 -21.90 -11.29
CA GLY A 151 -11.86 -22.38 -12.68
C GLY A 151 -10.71 -23.26 -13.16
N LYS A 152 -10.17 -22.95 -14.34
CA LYS A 152 -8.98 -23.66 -14.86
C LYS A 152 -7.67 -23.31 -14.14
N SER A 153 -7.66 -22.32 -13.23
CA SER A 153 -6.43 -21.81 -12.63
C SER A 153 -6.09 -22.53 -11.33
N LYS A 154 -5.39 -23.66 -11.45
CA LYS A 154 -4.86 -24.39 -10.27
C LYS A 154 -3.78 -23.62 -9.48
N THR A 155 -3.33 -22.48 -10.00
CA THR A 155 -2.23 -21.68 -9.43
C THR A 155 -2.71 -20.43 -8.70
N LEU A 156 -3.94 -19.95 -8.96
CA LEU A 156 -4.48 -18.75 -8.33
C LEU A 156 -4.71 -19.01 -6.85
N ARG A 157 -4.16 -18.15 -5.99
CA ARG A 157 -4.33 -18.22 -4.55
C ARG A 157 -5.44 -17.27 -4.15
N ILE A 158 -6.43 -17.79 -3.44
CA ILE A 158 -7.56 -17.02 -2.93
C ILE A 158 -7.41 -17.03 -1.41
N LEU A 159 -7.25 -15.85 -0.83
CA LEU A 159 -7.00 -15.67 0.60
C LEU A 159 -8.15 -14.89 1.21
N GLU A 160 -8.56 -15.32 2.40
CA GLU A 160 -9.41 -14.57 3.32
C GLU A 160 -8.57 -14.21 4.54
N ALA A 161 -8.54 -12.93 4.90
CA ALA A 161 -7.77 -12.43 6.03
C ALA A 161 -8.63 -11.51 6.91
N LYS A 162 -8.31 -11.47 8.20
CA LYS A 162 -8.88 -10.50 9.13
C LYS A 162 -8.00 -9.26 9.15
N LYS A 163 -8.61 -8.07 9.24
CA LYS A 163 -7.88 -6.80 9.42
C LYS A 163 -7.01 -6.87 10.67
N ASN A 164 -5.77 -6.37 10.55
CA ASN A 164 -4.85 -6.28 11.68
C ASN A 164 -5.39 -5.30 12.74
N GLU A 165 -5.31 -5.71 14.01
CA GLU A 165 -5.54 -4.81 15.13
C GLU A 165 -4.46 -3.70 15.18
N LYS A 166 -4.86 -2.50 15.62
CA LYS A 166 -3.95 -1.35 15.80
C LYS A 166 -3.07 -1.50 17.06
N GLY A 167 -2.07 -0.63 17.19
CA GLY A 167 -1.22 -0.44 18.37
C GLY A 167 -0.14 -1.50 18.55
N LYS A 168 0.20 -2.23 17.48
CA LYS A 168 1.12 -3.36 17.51
C LYS A 168 2.58 -2.91 17.42
N LEU A 169 3.48 -3.86 17.63
CA LEU A 169 4.92 -3.66 17.50
C LEU A 169 5.36 -4.08 16.11
N SER A 170 5.87 -3.13 15.32
CA SER A 170 6.51 -3.41 14.04
C SER A 170 7.99 -3.73 14.25
N LEU A 171 8.43 -4.86 13.69
CA LEU A 171 9.80 -5.35 13.81
C LEU A 171 10.45 -5.43 12.43
N ARG A 172 11.65 -4.86 12.30
CA ARG A 172 12.44 -4.94 11.06
C ARG A 172 13.84 -5.46 11.34
N GLN A 173 14.24 -6.50 10.62
CA GLN A 173 15.57 -7.08 10.79
C GLN A 173 16.65 -6.16 10.20
N VAL A 174 17.78 -6.05 10.89
CA VAL A 174 19.04 -5.48 10.39
C VAL A 174 20.18 -6.49 10.63
N GLY A 175 21.33 -6.29 10.01
CA GLY A 175 22.49 -7.17 10.22
C GLY A 175 22.86 -7.28 11.71
N GLY A 176 22.69 -8.46 12.31
CA GLY A 176 23.00 -8.71 13.71
C GLY A 176 21.95 -8.25 14.73
N GLY A 177 20.79 -7.73 14.32
CA GLY A 177 19.79 -7.20 15.25
C GLY A 177 18.40 -6.94 14.66
N TRP A 178 17.57 -6.22 15.43
CA TRP A 178 16.19 -5.85 15.08
C TRP A 178 15.92 -4.38 15.46
N LEU A 179 15.19 -3.69 14.60
CA LEU A 179 14.55 -2.41 14.90
C LEU A 179 13.12 -2.69 15.38
N ALA A 180 12.69 -2.01 16.43
CA ALA A 180 11.34 -2.12 16.98
C ALA A 180 10.72 -0.72 17.06
N GLN A 181 9.49 -0.59 16.55
CA GLN A 181 8.74 0.66 16.55
C GLN A 181 7.24 0.37 16.68
N ASP A 182 6.46 1.40 16.99
CA ASP A 182 5.01 1.31 16.88
C ASP A 182 4.58 1.08 15.41
N SER A 183 3.47 0.37 15.21
CA SER A 183 2.79 0.34 13.92
C SER A 183 2.29 1.73 13.55
N ASP A 184 2.38 2.06 12.27
CA ASP A 184 1.78 3.29 11.75
C ASP A 184 0.28 3.07 11.55
N ASP A 185 -0.49 3.42 12.58
CA ASP A 185 -1.95 3.27 12.60
C ASP A 185 -2.69 4.60 12.44
N LEU A 186 -1.95 5.66 12.11
CA LEU A 186 -2.50 7.00 11.95
C LEU A 186 -3.46 7.00 10.77
N THR A 187 -4.72 7.33 11.06
CA THR A 187 -5.75 7.54 10.04
C THR A 187 -6.11 9.02 10.04
N PRO A 188 -6.18 9.69 8.88
CA PRO A 188 -6.64 11.08 8.84
C PRO A 188 -8.04 11.19 9.45
N GLU A 189 -8.17 11.92 10.55
CA GLU A 189 -9.44 12.08 11.27
C GLU A 189 -10.20 13.33 10.82
N ASP A 190 -9.49 14.34 10.30
CA ASP A 190 -10.03 15.70 10.11
C ASP A 190 -10.03 16.22 8.67
N ILE A 191 -9.71 15.38 7.67
CA ILE A 191 -9.59 15.84 6.29
C ILE A 191 -10.29 14.88 5.33
N GLN A 192 -11.38 15.37 4.74
CA GLN A 192 -12.05 14.72 3.62
C GLN A 192 -11.65 15.43 2.33
N PHE A 193 -10.94 14.72 1.45
CA PHE A 193 -10.73 15.13 0.07
C PHE A 193 -11.80 14.48 -0.81
N ASN A 194 -12.59 15.29 -1.52
CA ASN A 194 -13.40 14.81 -2.64
C ASN A 194 -12.54 14.79 -3.91
N VAL A 195 -11.65 13.81 -3.99
CA VAL A 195 -10.90 13.50 -5.21
C VAL A 195 -11.62 12.37 -5.95
N ASP A 196 -11.52 12.36 -7.28
CA ASP A 196 -11.75 11.11 -8.02
C ASP A 196 -10.82 10.07 -7.39
N ASN A 197 -11.41 9.11 -6.68
CA ASN A 197 -10.74 8.31 -5.65
C ASN A 197 -9.80 7.23 -6.24
N ARG A 198 -9.11 7.51 -7.33
CA ARG A 198 -8.15 6.60 -7.97
C ARG A 198 -6.75 7.21 -8.08
N MET A 199 -5.75 6.34 -8.00
CA MET A 199 -4.37 6.68 -8.29
C MET A 199 -4.16 6.82 -9.80
N LEU A 200 -3.67 7.97 -10.25
CA LEU A 200 -3.31 8.21 -11.66
C LEU A 200 -1.87 7.77 -11.97
N GLY A 201 -0.97 7.92 -11.01
CA GLY A 201 0.43 7.55 -11.17
C GLY A 201 1.17 7.54 -9.85
N MET A 202 2.21 6.70 -9.77
CA MET A 202 3.10 6.62 -8.62
C MET A 202 4.54 6.36 -9.10
N GLY A 203 5.48 7.14 -8.57
CA GLY A 203 6.91 6.89 -8.67
C GLY A 203 7.46 6.41 -7.35
N SER A 204 7.58 5.09 -7.18
CA SER A 204 8.14 4.49 -5.96
C SER A 204 9.62 4.13 -6.13
N GLY A 205 10.33 4.08 -5.00
CA GLY A 205 11.66 3.48 -4.89
C GLY A 205 12.79 4.29 -5.53
N GLN A 206 12.59 5.59 -5.78
CA GLN A 206 13.66 6.45 -6.30
C GLN A 206 14.40 7.14 -5.14
N PRO A 207 15.73 7.29 -5.23
CA PRO A 207 16.49 8.09 -4.28
C PRO A 207 16.22 9.60 -4.43
N ASN A 208 15.70 10.03 -5.58
CA ASN A 208 15.40 11.42 -5.90
C ASN A 208 13.88 11.63 -6.04
N ARG A 209 13.33 12.61 -5.31
CA ARG A 209 11.90 12.96 -5.33
C ARG A 209 11.45 13.54 -6.67
N LEU A 210 12.30 14.28 -7.36
CA LEU A 210 12.01 14.77 -8.72
C LEU A 210 11.77 13.63 -9.70
N GLU A 211 12.59 12.58 -9.62
CA GLU A 211 12.42 11.39 -10.47
C GLU A 211 11.17 10.60 -10.09
N SER A 212 10.83 10.54 -8.79
CA SER A 212 9.56 9.98 -8.32
C SER A 212 8.36 10.71 -8.93
N LEU A 213 8.38 12.05 -8.87
CA LEU A 213 7.36 12.90 -9.48
C LEU A 213 7.26 12.64 -10.99
N ARG A 214 8.38 12.69 -11.72
CA ARG A 214 8.40 12.47 -13.17
C ARG A 214 7.82 11.13 -13.59
N ILE A 215 8.08 10.07 -12.81
CA ILE A 215 7.46 8.76 -13.05
C ILE A 215 5.94 8.83 -12.82
N ALA A 216 5.49 9.48 -11.74
CA ALA A 216 4.07 9.65 -11.45
C ALA A 216 3.35 10.44 -12.54
N LEU A 217 3.90 11.60 -12.94
CA LEU A 217 3.36 12.46 -14.00
C LEU A 217 3.29 11.72 -15.35
N ARG A 218 4.36 11.02 -15.73
CA ARG A 218 4.40 10.25 -16.99
C ARG A 218 3.35 9.14 -17.02
N LYS A 219 3.10 8.48 -15.88
CA LYS A 219 2.05 7.44 -15.76
C LYS A 219 0.65 8.04 -15.81
N GLY A 220 0.44 9.17 -15.13
CA GLY A 220 -0.86 9.84 -15.10
C GLY A 220 -1.21 10.56 -16.42
N GLY A 221 -0.22 10.90 -17.24
CA GLY A 221 -0.43 11.56 -18.53
C GLY A 221 -1.17 12.89 -18.38
N ASP A 222 -2.08 13.18 -19.30
CA ASP A 222 -2.89 14.42 -19.24
C ASP A 222 -3.89 14.45 -18.08
N GLU A 223 -4.22 13.30 -17.49
CA GLU A 223 -5.19 13.21 -16.38
C GLU A 223 -4.65 13.86 -15.08
N VAL A 224 -3.35 14.17 -15.00
CA VAL A 224 -2.76 14.82 -13.81
C VAL A 224 -3.14 16.29 -13.65
N LYS A 225 -3.67 16.94 -14.69
CA LYS A 225 -4.10 18.33 -14.64
C LYS A 225 -5.31 18.46 -13.70
N GLY A 226 -5.16 19.25 -12.65
CA GLY A 226 -6.13 19.40 -11.57
C GLY A 226 -6.08 18.29 -10.51
N ALA A 227 -5.20 17.29 -10.66
CA ALA A 227 -5.07 16.20 -9.70
C ALA A 227 -4.37 16.66 -8.40
N ALA A 228 -4.48 15.83 -7.37
CA ALA A 228 -3.74 15.97 -6.12
C ALA A 228 -2.45 15.15 -6.15
N LEU A 229 -1.36 15.74 -5.65
CA LEU A 229 -0.07 15.09 -5.42
C LEU A 229 0.12 14.90 -3.92
N ALA A 230 0.43 13.67 -3.49
CA ALA A 230 0.82 13.37 -2.11
C ALA A 230 2.30 12.92 -2.07
N SER A 231 3.04 13.41 -1.08
CA SER A 231 4.42 13.02 -0.79
C SER A 231 4.53 12.44 0.61
N ASP A 232 5.20 11.30 0.74
CA ASP A 232 5.46 10.62 2.01
C ASP A 232 6.49 11.36 2.89
N ALA A 233 7.28 12.24 2.28
CA ALA A 233 8.28 13.05 2.96
C ALA A 233 8.23 14.52 2.51
N PHE A 234 8.87 15.40 3.28
CA PHE A 234 8.94 16.84 2.99
C PHE A 234 9.66 17.13 1.66
N PHE A 235 9.48 18.32 1.09
CA PHE A 235 10.24 18.76 -0.09
C PHE A 235 11.51 19.50 0.35
N PRO A 236 12.71 19.06 -0.06
CA PRO A 236 13.96 19.66 0.42
C PRO A 236 14.30 20.95 -0.35
N VAL A 237 13.86 21.04 -1.61
CA VAL A 237 14.06 22.17 -2.52
C VAL A 237 12.75 22.36 -3.29
N ALA A 238 12.30 23.60 -3.43
CA ALA A 238 11.07 23.93 -4.15
C ALA A 238 11.33 24.32 -5.62
N TRP A 239 12.20 25.30 -5.82
CA TRP A 239 12.50 25.91 -7.11
C TRP A 239 13.41 25.02 -7.97
N LYS A 240 13.08 24.90 -9.26
CA LYS A 240 13.76 24.02 -10.24
C LYS A 240 13.83 22.56 -9.80
N ASP A 241 12.86 22.14 -8.98
CA ASP A 241 12.76 20.79 -8.43
C ASP A 241 11.28 20.36 -8.42
N ALA A 242 10.95 19.31 -7.65
CA ALA A 242 9.69 18.60 -7.71
C ALA A 242 8.47 19.48 -7.47
N VAL A 243 8.56 20.49 -6.60
CA VAL A 243 7.41 21.37 -6.33
C VAL A 243 7.09 22.21 -7.55
N GLU A 244 8.08 22.91 -8.13
CA GLU A 244 7.85 23.75 -9.31
C GLU A 244 7.42 22.91 -10.52
N GLU A 245 8.05 21.74 -10.75
CA GLU A 245 7.67 20.87 -11.87
C GLU A 245 6.24 20.29 -11.72
N ALA A 246 5.81 20.00 -10.49
CA ALA A 246 4.43 19.58 -10.22
C ALA A 246 3.44 20.70 -10.54
N CYS A 247 3.73 21.93 -10.09
CA CYS A 247 2.93 23.12 -10.38
C CYS A 247 2.83 23.36 -11.90
N GLU A 248 3.95 23.30 -12.62
CA GLU A 248 4.00 23.49 -14.08
C GLU A 248 3.25 22.40 -14.86
N SER A 249 3.15 21.21 -14.28
CA SER A 249 2.38 20.09 -14.84
C SER A 249 0.87 20.20 -14.62
N GLY A 250 0.42 21.26 -13.92
CA GLY A 250 -0.98 21.55 -13.67
C GLY A 250 -1.58 20.80 -12.48
N ILE A 251 -0.77 20.31 -11.54
CA ILE A 251 -1.26 19.77 -10.26
C ILE A 251 -2.04 20.86 -9.52
N GLY A 252 -3.23 20.53 -9.02
CA GLY A 252 -4.10 21.49 -8.32
C GLY A 252 -3.85 21.56 -6.82
N VAL A 253 -3.38 20.45 -6.23
CA VAL A 253 -3.14 20.33 -4.79
C VAL A 253 -1.86 19.53 -4.54
N ILE A 254 -1.01 19.99 -3.62
CA ILE A 254 0.14 19.27 -3.10
C ILE A 254 -0.06 19.02 -1.61
N ALA A 255 0.15 17.79 -1.15
CA ALA A 255 0.08 17.39 0.24
C ALA A 255 1.37 16.67 0.66
N GLY A 256 1.88 16.98 1.86
CA GLY A 256 3.02 16.29 2.45
C GLY A 256 3.18 16.61 3.94
N PRO A 257 4.21 16.08 4.61
CA PRO A 257 4.37 16.29 6.06
C PRO A 257 4.84 17.71 6.43
N GLY A 258 5.54 18.41 5.51
CA GLY A 258 6.32 19.60 5.87
C GLY A 258 7.44 19.26 6.85
N GLY A 259 8.01 20.27 7.52
CA GLY A 259 9.14 20.14 8.43
C GLY A 259 10.50 20.41 7.79
N SER A 260 10.55 20.87 6.53
CA SER A 260 11.80 21.31 5.90
C SER A 260 12.17 22.72 6.37
N ILE A 261 13.46 22.99 6.49
CA ILE A 261 13.98 24.37 6.66
C ILE A 261 13.54 25.26 5.49
N SER A 262 13.30 24.66 4.31
CA SER A 262 12.87 25.34 3.09
C SER A 262 11.36 25.31 2.85
N ASP A 263 10.52 24.98 3.84
CA ASP A 263 9.05 24.95 3.66
C ASP A 263 8.49 26.31 3.21
N GLY A 264 9.11 27.42 3.59
CA GLY A 264 8.74 28.76 3.09
C GLY A 264 8.83 28.86 1.56
N ASP A 265 9.90 28.32 0.97
CA ASP A 265 10.07 28.30 -0.49
C ASP A 265 9.01 27.43 -1.18
N VAL A 266 8.57 26.36 -0.52
CA VAL A 266 7.50 25.47 -1.02
C VAL A 266 6.16 26.22 -1.05
N VAL A 267 5.85 26.96 0.01
CA VAL A 267 4.65 27.81 0.10
C VAL A 267 4.67 28.88 -0.98
N ASP A 268 5.80 29.60 -1.13
CA ASP A 268 5.95 30.66 -2.11
C ASP A 268 5.82 30.12 -3.55
N CYS A 269 6.40 28.95 -3.82
CA CYS A 269 6.25 28.28 -5.10
C CYS A 269 4.79 27.93 -5.38
N CYS A 270 4.08 27.28 -4.45
CA CYS A 270 2.68 26.93 -4.64
C CYS A 270 1.79 28.17 -4.85
N ASN A 271 2.02 29.25 -4.07
CA ASN A 271 1.31 30.52 -4.21
C ASN A 271 1.52 31.17 -5.59
N LYS A 272 2.76 31.15 -6.12
CA LYS A 272 3.09 31.68 -7.45
C LYS A 272 2.27 31.01 -8.56
N TYR A 273 2.04 29.71 -8.46
CA TYR A 273 1.32 28.92 -9.46
C TYR A 273 -0.17 28.70 -9.14
N GLY A 274 -0.67 29.22 -8.01
CA GLY A 274 -2.07 29.05 -7.59
C GLY A 274 -2.42 27.62 -7.17
N VAL A 275 -1.43 26.86 -6.68
CA VAL A 275 -1.59 25.47 -6.23
C VAL A 275 -1.89 25.44 -4.73
N SER A 276 -2.89 24.66 -4.31
CA SER A 276 -3.19 24.50 -2.90
C SER A 276 -2.14 23.61 -2.23
N LEU A 277 -1.56 24.05 -1.12
CA LEU A 277 -0.57 23.29 -0.35
C LEU A 277 -1.15 22.87 1.00
N PHE A 278 -0.98 21.60 1.35
CA PHE A 278 -1.38 21.05 2.63
C PHE A 278 -0.20 20.37 3.34
N PHE A 279 0.11 20.82 4.56
CA PHE A 279 1.04 20.14 5.44
C PHE A 279 0.30 19.37 6.53
N HIS A 280 0.45 18.04 6.57
CA HIS A 280 -0.05 17.25 7.69
C HIS A 280 0.98 17.27 8.81
N LYS A 281 0.60 17.76 9.99
CA LYS A 281 1.45 17.67 11.19
C LYS A 281 1.58 16.21 11.63
N SER A 282 2.53 15.45 11.10
CA SER A 282 2.88 14.12 11.66
C SER A 282 4.14 14.13 12.51
N GLU A 283 4.90 15.24 12.56
CA GLU A 283 6.10 15.33 13.40
C GLU A 283 5.99 16.48 14.40
N THR A 284 5.64 16.13 15.64
CA THR A 284 6.05 16.94 16.78
C THR A 284 7.51 16.61 17.03
N LEU A 285 8.41 17.48 16.54
CA LEU A 285 9.81 17.55 16.97
C LEU A 285 9.91 17.59 18.51
#